data_AF-A0AAP0X9M0-F1
#
_entry.id   AF-A0AAP0X9M0-F1
#
_cell.length_a   1.000
_cell.length_b   1.000
_cell.length_c   1.000
_cell.angle_alpha   90.00
_cell.angle_beta   90.00
_cell.angle_gamma   90.00
#
_symmetry.space_group_name_H-M   'P 1'
#
loop_
_entity.id
_entity.type
_entity.pdbx_description
1 polymer ?
#
loop_
_entity_poly.entity_id
_entity_poly.type
_entity_poly.pdbx_seq_one_letter_code
_entity_poly.pdbx_strand_id
1 'polypeptide(L)'
;MRSYKGEVIGYAIESCLLKWSLENVCTITVDNASNNDTAVVYLKKKYCKKLSCILGGEFMHMRCCAHILNFVVKDGLSDVRDSIAKIRGAVKYIRSSPARAEIFKKCVEQERITSKRSLCLDVPTR
;
A
#
# COMPACT_ATOMS: atom_id res chain seq x y z
N MET A 1 -8.45 20.56 -13.48
CA MET A 1 -8.00 19.16 -13.43
C MET A 1 -6.67 19.03 -14.16
N ARG A 2 -5.53 18.96 -13.44
CA ARG A 2 -4.24 18.61 -14.06
C ARG A 2 -4.18 17.09 -14.16
N SER A 3 -4.15 16.57 -15.38
CA SER A 3 -4.02 15.14 -15.64
C SER A 3 -2.60 14.72 -15.21
N TYR A 4 -2.48 14.00 -14.10
CA TYR A 4 -1.24 13.36 -13.64
C TYR A 4 -0.96 12.13 -14.53
N LYS A 5 -0.68 12.37 -15.81
CA LYS A 5 -0.43 11.32 -16.81
C LYS A 5 0.84 10.57 -16.42
N GLY A 6 0.81 9.23 -16.46
CA GLY A 6 1.95 8.39 -16.12
C GLY A 6 3.27 8.75 -16.82
N GLU A 7 3.23 9.48 -17.93
CA GLU A 7 4.41 10.06 -18.57
C GLU A 7 5.19 11.03 -17.67
N VAL A 8 4.53 11.81 -16.82
CA VAL A 8 5.21 12.70 -15.85
C VAL A 8 5.99 11.89 -14.83
N ILE A 9 5.41 10.77 -14.38
CA ILE A 9 6.07 9.81 -13.49
C ILE A 9 7.27 9.18 -14.22
N GLY A 10 7.08 8.75 -15.47
CA GLY A 10 8.15 8.21 -16.31
C GLY A 10 9.31 9.20 -16.50
N TYR A 11 9.02 10.47 -16.77
CA TYR A 11 10.03 11.53 -16.90
C TYR A 11 10.78 11.79 -15.59
N ALA A 12 10.06 11.81 -14.46
CA ALA A 12 10.70 11.96 -13.15
C ALA A 12 11.67 10.79 -12.87
N ILE A 13 11.25 9.56 -13.16
CA ILE A 13 12.12 8.38 -13.03
C ILE A 13 13.32 8.47 -13.98
N GLU A 14 13.12 8.83 -15.25
CA GLU A 14 14.21 9.03 -16.22
C GLU A 14 15.23 10.07 -15.72
N SER A 15 14.75 11.19 -15.17
CA SER A 15 15.61 12.25 -14.63
C SER A 15 16.46 11.75 -13.46
N CYS A 16 15.89 10.91 -12.58
CA CYS A 16 16.64 10.26 -11.50
C CYS A 16 17.70 9.29 -12.03
N LEU A 17 17.34 8.42 -12.99
CA LEU A 17 18.27 7.46 -13.59
C LEU A 17 19.46 8.15 -14.27
N LEU A 18 19.20 9.22 -15.04
CA LEU A 18 20.24 10.04 -15.65
C LEU A 18 21.14 10.70 -14.60
N LYS A 19 20.56 11.28 -13.55
CA LYS A 19 21.31 11.88 -12.44
C LYS A 19 22.20 10.87 -11.72
N TRP A 20 21.77 9.62 -11.63
CA TRP A 20 22.53 8.52 -11.02
C TRP A 20 23.48 7.83 -11.99
N SER A 21 23.56 8.26 -13.25
CA SER A 21 24.34 7.60 -14.30
C SER A 21 23.99 6.12 -14.49
N LEU A 22 22.71 5.77 -14.30
CA LEU A 22 22.18 4.42 -14.51
C LEU A 22 21.67 4.28 -15.94
N GLU A 23 22.54 3.77 -16.82
CA GLU A 23 22.24 3.61 -18.25
C GLU A 23 21.47 2.32 -18.56
N ASN A 24 21.63 1.29 -17.73
CA ASN A 24 21.03 -0.03 -17.92
C ASN A 24 20.06 -0.34 -16.78
N VAL A 25 18.76 -0.39 -17.10
CA VAL A 25 17.70 -0.73 -16.15
C VAL A 25 17.14 -2.10 -16.50
N CYS A 26 17.26 -3.06 -15.58
CA CYS A 26 16.70 -4.41 -15.75
C CYS A 26 15.20 -4.43 -15.45
N THR A 27 14.81 -3.96 -14.25
CA THR A 27 13.46 -4.07 -13.72
C THR A 27 13.10 -2.83 -12.92
N ILE A 28 11.85 -2.39 -13.03
CA ILE A 28 11.25 -1.33 -12.22
C ILE A 28 10.08 -1.95 -11.46
N THR A 29 10.11 -1.82 -10.13
CA THR A 29 9.02 -2.28 -9.26
C THR A 29 8.16 -1.10 -8.84
N VAL A 30 6.87 -1.17 -9.15
CA VAL A 30 5.88 -0.10 -8.89
C VAL A 30 4.58 -0.72 -8.35
N ASP A 31 3.77 0.06 -7.65
CA ASP A 31 2.44 -0.39 -7.23
C ASP A 31 1.51 -0.60 -8.43
N ASN A 32 0.40 -1.29 -8.22
CA ASN A 32 -0.49 -1.74 -9.31
C ASN A 32 -1.46 -0.63 -9.75
N ALA A 33 -0.96 0.59 -9.95
CA ALA A 33 -1.72 1.73 -10.43
C ALA A 33 -1.57 1.88 -11.95
N SER A 34 -2.67 2.17 -12.66
CA SER A 34 -2.69 2.29 -14.13
C SER A 34 -1.75 3.37 -14.67
N ASN A 35 -1.50 4.43 -13.89
CA ASN A 35 -0.52 5.46 -14.25
C ASN A 35 0.91 4.91 -14.32
N ASN A 36 1.24 3.88 -13.53
CA ASN A 36 2.56 3.26 -13.56
C ASN A 36 2.76 2.39 -14.80
N ASP A 37 1.72 1.74 -15.30
CA ASP A 37 1.79 1.04 -16.60
C ASP A 37 2.24 2.00 -17.70
N THR A 38 1.65 3.21 -17.72
CA THR A 38 2.03 4.26 -18.69
C THR A 38 3.47 4.75 -18.46
N ALA A 39 3.89 4.92 -17.20
CA ALA A 39 5.26 5.32 -16.87
C ALA A 39 6.30 4.28 -17.33
N VAL A 40 6.02 2.99 -17.13
CA VAL A 40 6.92 1.91 -17.54
C VAL A 40 6.96 1.77 -19.06
N VAL A 41 5.82 1.94 -19.75
CA VAL A 41 5.81 2.00 -21.23
C VAL A 41 6.69 3.15 -21.74
N TYR A 42 6.62 4.32 -21.11
CA TYR A 42 7.49 5.45 -21.44
C TYR A 42 8.97 5.08 -21.27
N LEU A 43 9.35 4.51 -20.12
CA LEU A 43 10.72 4.14 -19.82
C LEU A 43 11.24 3.03 -20.73
N LYS A 44 10.40 2.02 -21.04
CA LYS A 44 10.73 0.97 -22.00
C LYS A 44 11.01 1.55 -23.38
N LYS A 45 10.25 2.54 -23.84
CA LYS A 45 10.53 3.25 -25.09
C LYS A 45 11.84 4.05 -25.07
N LYS A 46 12.35 4.49 -23.92
CA LYS A 46 13.60 5.25 -23.83
C LYS A 46 14.82 4.33 -23.71
N TYR A 47 14.74 3.34 -22.83
CA TYR A 47 15.87 2.49 -22.45
C TYR A 47 15.94 1.17 -23.24
N CYS A 48 14.86 0.76 -23.93
CA CYS A 48 14.83 -0.47 -24.73
C CYS A 48 14.79 -0.25 -26.24
N LYS A 49 15.38 0.85 -26.74
CA LYS A 49 15.57 1.13 -28.17
C LYS A 49 16.98 0.85 -28.70
N LYS A 50 17.95 0.56 -27.83
CA LYS A 50 19.31 0.14 -28.20
C LYS A 50 19.51 -1.33 -27.81
N LEU A 51 20.49 -2.01 -28.41
CA LEU A 51 20.91 -3.39 -28.07
C LEU A 51 21.26 -3.62 -26.57
N SER A 52 21.17 -2.60 -25.73
CA SER A 52 21.48 -2.58 -24.30
C SER A 52 20.32 -2.99 -23.38
N CYS A 53 19.14 -3.32 -23.91
CA CYS A 53 18.01 -3.72 -23.07
C CYS A 53 18.26 -5.13 -22.50
N ILE A 54 18.43 -5.21 -21.18
CA ILE A 54 18.62 -6.48 -20.47
C ILE A 54 17.42 -7.38 -20.77
N LEU A 55 17.68 -8.58 -21.31
CA LEU A 55 16.66 -9.57 -21.67
C LEU A 55 15.53 -9.01 -22.56
N GLY A 56 15.84 -8.06 -23.47
CA GLY A 56 14.84 -7.46 -24.36
C GLY A 56 13.72 -6.68 -23.63
N GLY A 57 13.88 -6.43 -22.33
CA GLY A 57 12.93 -5.67 -21.52
C GLY A 57 11.69 -6.46 -21.18
N GLU A 58 11.77 -7.79 -21.24
CA GLU A 58 10.72 -8.71 -20.79
C GLU A 58 10.36 -8.46 -19.32
N PHE A 59 11.37 -8.29 -18.46
CA PHE A 59 11.21 -8.12 -17.01
C PHE A 59 11.29 -6.66 -16.54
N MET A 60 11.06 -5.70 -17.44
CA MET A 60 11.21 -4.28 -17.11
C MET A 60 10.11 -3.77 -16.14
N HIS A 61 8.96 -4.44 -16.12
CA HIS A 61 7.86 -4.12 -15.21
C HIS A 61 7.65 -5.25 -14.19
N MET A 62 7.84 -4.94 -12.91
CA MET A 62 7.41 -5.80 -11.80
C MET A 62 6.37 -5.07 -10.97
N ARG A 63 5.26 -5.74 -10.68
CA ARG A 63 4.24 -5.22 -9.76
C ARG A 63 4.65 -5.47 -8.32
N CYS A 64 4.40 -4.52 -7.44
CA CYS A 64 4.73 -4.65 -6.03
C CYS A 64 3.92 -5.76 -5.35
N CYS A 65 4.59 -6.82 -4.89
CA CYS A 65 3.96 -7.94 -4.19
C CYS A 65 3.20 -7.51 -2.93
N ALA A 66 3.73 -6.53 -2.17
CA ALA A 66 3.05 -6.02 -0.98
C ALA A 66 1.70 -5.38 -1.32
N HIS A 67 1.60 -4.73 -2.49
CA HIS A 67 0.35 -4.14 -2.96
C HIS A 67 -0.64 -5.20 -3.44
N ILE A 68 -0.15 -6.26 -4.10
CA ILE A 68 -0.98 -7.43 -4.48
C ILE A 68 -1.53 -8.12 -3.22
N LEU A 69 -0.68 -8.35 -2.22
CA LEU A 69 -1.11 -8.92 -0.93
C LEU A 69 -2.14 -8.03 -0.24
N ASN A 70 -1.97 -6.71 -0.26
CA ASN A 70 -2.96 -5.78 0.28
C ASN A 70 -4.32 -5.95 -0.42
N PHE A 71 -4.35 -6.15 -1.75
CA PHE A 71 -5.60 -6.42 -2.46
C PHE A 71 -6.22 -7.76 -2.07
N VAL A 72 -5.45 -8.84 -2.02
CA VAL A 72 -5.95 -10.17 -1.63
C VAL A 72 -6.53 -10.14 -0.21
N VAL A 73 -5.83 -9.49 0.72
CA VAL A 73 -6.30 -9.35 2.12
C VAL A 73 -7.56 -8.48 2.18
N LYS A 74 -7.60 -7.34 1.47
CA LYS A 74 -8.78 -6.46 1.43
C LYS A 74 -10.01 -7.19 0.87
N ASP A 75 -9.82 -7.99 -0.17
CA ASP A 75 -10.87 -8.80 -0.78
C ASP A 75 -11.36 -9.89 0.18
N GLY A 76 -10.45 -10.66 0.78
CA GLY A 76 -10.81 -11.69 1.76
C GLY A 76 -11.46 -11.15 3.05
N LEU A 77 -11.19 -9.90 3.42
CA LEU A 77 -11.84 -9.23 4.54
C LEU A 77 -13.16 -8.54 4.17
N SER A 78 -13.56 -8.55 2.89
CA SER A 78 -14.77 -7.86 2.43
C SER A 78 -16.04 -8.48 3.03
N ASP A 79 -16.09 -9.81 3.14
CA ASP A 79 -17.21 -10.56 3.72
C ASP A 79 -17.46 -10.26 5.20
N VAL A 80 -16.41 -9.89 5.94
CA VAL A 80 -16.47 -9.59 7.39
C VAL A 80 -16.34 -8.09 7.69
N ARG A 81 -16.44 -7.25 6.66
CA ARG A 81 -16.22 -5.79 6.75
C ARG A 81 -17.10 -5.14 7.81
N ASP A 82 -18.36 -5.54 7.91
CA ASP A 82 -19.31 -4.96 8.87
C ASP A 82 -18.95 -5.31 10.32
N SER A 83 -18.52 -6.54 10.57
CA SER A 83 -18.05 -7.00 11.88
C SER A 83 -16.80 -6.22 12.29
N ILE A 84 -15.84 -6.06 11.36
CA ILE A 84 -14.64 -5.25 11.59
C ILE A 84 -15.02 -3.78 11.89
N ALA A 85 -15.96 -3.21 11.14
CA ALA A 85 -16.41 -1.84 11.35
C ALA A 85 -17.05 -1.64 12.74
N LYS A 86 -17.88 -2.59 13.18
CA LYS A 86 -18.49 -2.58 14.54
C LYS A 86 -17.44 -2.67 15.64
N ILE A 87 -16.48 -3.59 15.51
CA ILE A 87 -15.37 -3.72 16.48
C ILE A 87 -14.55 -2.44 16.54
N ARG A 88 -14.16 -1.88 15.39
CA ARG A 88 -13.44 -0.59 15.33
C ARG A 88 -14.26 0.54 15.97
N GLY A 89 -15.57 0.56 15.74
CA GLY A 89 -16.49 1.52 16.36
C GLY A 89 -16.51 1.42 17.89
N ALA A 90 -16.64 0.20 18.42
CA ALA A 90 -16.61 -0.05 19.86
C ALA A 90 -15.27 0.36 20.49
N VAL A 91 -14.14 -0.03 19.88
CA VAL A 91 -12.80 0.34 20.37
C VAL A 91 -12.61 1.87 20.33
N LYS A 92 -13.03 2.54 19.25
CA LYS A 92 -13.01 4.02 19.16
C LYS A 92 -13.83 4.66 20.27
N TYR A 93 -15.03 4.16 20.52
CA TYR A 93 -15.92 4.68 21.56
C TYR A 93 -15.30 4.55 22.95
N ILE A 94 -14.75 3.38 23.29
CA ILE A 94 -14.14 3.14 24.61
C ILE A 94 -12.92 4.04 24.81
N ARG A 95 -12.10 4.18 23.76
CA ARG A 95 -10.89 5.00 23.81
C ARG A 95 -11.13 6.50 23.71
N SER A 96 -12.36 6.95 23.43
CA SER A 96 -12.63 8.37 23.18
C SER A 96 -12.56 9.23 24.44
N SER A 97 -12.63 8.65 25.65
CA SER A 97 -12.41 9.38 26.90
C SER A 97 -11.92 8.47 28.04
N PRO A 98 -11.18 9.02 29.02
CA PRO A 98 -10.73 8.26 30.19
C PRO A 98 -11.89 7.64 30.99
N ALA A 99 -13.00 8.36 31.12
CA ALA A 99 -14.18 7.88 31.83
C ALA A 99 -14.77 6.61 31.19
N ARG A 100 -14.84 6.55 29.86
CA ARG A 100 -15.33 5.37 29.13
C ARG A 100 -14.36 4.19 29.24
N ALA A 101 -13.06 4.47 29.19
CA ALA A 101 -12.04 3.44 29.40
C ALA A 101 -12.12 2.83 30.81
N GLU A 102 -12.40 3.65 31.83
CA GLU A 102 -12.56 3.17 33.20
C GLU A 102 -13.83 2.32 33.39
N ILE A 103 -14.94 2.72 32.77
CA ILE A 103 -16.16 1.89 32.73
C ILE A 103 -15.87 0.54 32.09
N PHE A 104 -15.18 0.54 30.94
CA PHE A 104 -14.80 -0.70 30.26
C PHE A 104 -13.92 -1.60 31.14
N LYS A 105 -12.95 -1.02 31.87
CA LYS A 105 -12.09 -1.78 32.78
C LYS A 105 -12.90 -2.48 33.89
N LYS A 106 -13.91 -1.83 34.45
CA LYS A 106 -14.83 -2.45 35.40
C LYS A 106 -15.59 -3.62 34.78
N CYS A 107 -16.05 -3.49 33.54
CA CYS A 107 -16.69 -4.60 32.83
C CYS A 107 -15.73 -5.78 32.61
N VAL A 108 -14.47 -5.52 32.26
CA VAL A 108 -13.43 -6.56 32.11
C VAL A 108 -13.21 -7.33 33.41
N GLU A 109 -13.21 -6.64 34.56
CA GLU A 109 -13.11 -7.25 35.89
C GLU A 109 -14.34 -8.10 36.23
N GLN A 110 -15.56 -7.61 35.92
CA GLN A 110 -16.81 -8.33 36.13
C GLN A 110 -16.90 -9.61 35.30
N GLU A 111 -16.47 -9.56 34.04
CA GLU A 111 -16.43 -10.70 33.11
C GLU A 111 -15.23 -11.63 33.37
N ARG A 112 -14.42 -11.36 34.41
CA ARG A 112 -13.25 -12.16 34.82
C ARG A 112 -12.23 -12.37 33.69
N ILE A 113 -12.08 -11.37 32.82
CA ILE A 113 -11.12 -11.42 31.72
C ILE A 113 -9.71 -11.27 32.31
N THR A 114 -8.87 -12.29 32.15
CA THR A 114 -7.50 -12.34 32.70
C THR A 114 -6.47 -11.57 31.87
N SER A 115 -6.85 -11.18 30.65
CA SER A 115 -5.98 -10.44 29.74
C SER A 115 -5.69 -9.03 30.26
N LYS A 116 -4.40 -8.70 30.37
CA LYS A 116 -3.92 -7.35 30.72
C LYS A 116 -3.71 -6.44 29.50
N ARG A 117 -4.01 -6.92 28.29
CA ARG A 117 -3.82 -6.13 27.07
C ARG A 117 -4.89 -5.04 26.98
N SER A 118 -4.46 -3.83 26.65
CA SER A 118 -5.39 -2.73 26.38
C SER A 118 -5.97 -2.83 24.96
N LEU A 119 -7.17 -2.29 24.78
CA LEU A 119 -7.77 -2.18 23.46
C LEU A 119 -6.94 -1.22 22.60
N CYS A 120 -6.57 -1.65 21.39
CA CYS A 120 -5.86 -0.84 20.41
C CYS A 120 -6.66 -0.77 19.11
N LEU A 121 -6.58 0.37 18.43
CA LEU A 121 -7.06 0.48 17.05
C LEU A 121 -5.99 -0.05 16.13
N ASP A 122 -6.43 -0.76 15.10
CA ASP A 122 -5.56 -1.13 14.01
C ASP A 122 -5.14 0.12 13.23
N VAL A 123 -3.93 0.07 12.67
CA VAL A 123 -3.42 1.14 11.81
C VAL A 123 -3.92 0.85 10.40
N PRO A 124 -4.77 1.71 9.81
CA PRO A 124 -5.19 1.53 8.44
C PRO A 124 -3.95 1.62 7.53
N THR A 125 -3.57 0.49 6.94
CA THR A 125 -2.63 0.48 5.82
C THR A 125 -3.38 0.94 4.58
N ARG A 126 -2.82 1.96 3.92
CA ARG A 126 -3.44 2.66 2.79
C ARG A 126 -3.81 1.69 1.66
#